data_AF-A0AAN9CM38-F1
#
_entry.id   AF-A0AAN9CM38-F1
#
_cell.length_a   1.000
_cell.length_b   1.000
_cell.length_c   1.000
_cell.angle_alpha   90.00
_cell.angle_beta   90.00
_cell.angle_gamma   90.00
#
_symmetry.space_group_name_H-M   'P 1'
#
loop_
_entity.id
_entity.type
_entity.pdbx_description
1 polymer ?
#
loop_
_entity_poly.entity_id
_entity_poly.type
_entity_poly.pdbx_seq_one_letter_code
_entity_poly.pdbx_strand_id
1 'polypeptide(L)' 'MWVGVLHHVCNEHSWATSCCEHEPLDEDSQNKPWIIQGSAAHKALTALVLEKRWLTLVKKISKLQDHI' A
#
# COMPACT_ATOMS: atom_id res chain seq x y z
N MET A 1 -7.83 3.08 0.99
CA MET A 1 -7.46 1.83 0.30
C MET A 1 -6.00 1.83 -0.13
N TRP A 2 -5.54 2.64 -1.10
CA TRP A 2 -4.14 2.55 -1.57
C TRP A 2 -3.07 3.25 -0.72
N VAL A 3 -3.46 4.21 0.13
CA VAL A 3 -2.51 4.86 1.05
C VAL A 3 -1.90 3.84 2.03
N GLY A 4 -2.63 2.78 2.40
CA GLY A 4 -2.10 1.70 3.23
C GLY A 4 -0.90 0.98 2.60
N VAL A 5 -0.79 0.95 1.26
CA VAL A 5 0.39 0.38 0.57
C VAL A 5 1.64 1.21 0.87
N LEU A 6 1.53 2.53 1.00
CA LEU A 6 2.67 3.41 1.30
C LEU A 6 3.22 3.14 2.70
N HIS A 7 2.35 2.89 3.67
CA HIS A 7 2.73 2.52 5.03
C HIS A 7 3.33 1.10 5.06
N HIS A 8 2.64 0.14 4.43
CA HIS A 8 3.04 -1.27 4.44
C HIS A 8 4.45 -1.51 3.85
N VAL A 9 4.79 -0.89 2.72
CA VAL A 9 6.13 -1.06 2.11
C VAL A 9 7.27 -0.41 2.90
N CYS A 10 6.94 0.43 3.88
CA CYS A 10 7.86 1.03 4.83
C CYS A 10 7.89 0.30 6.18
N ASN A 11 7.30 -0.90 6.27
CA ASN A 11 7.10 -1.66 7.50
C ASN A 11 6.22 -0.98 8.56
N GLU A 12 5.37 -0.03 8.14
CA GLU A 12 4.39 0.60 9.02
C GLU A 12 3.04 -0.11 8.84
N HIS A 13 2.73 -1.03 9.75
CA HIS A 13 1.52 -1.87 9.67
C HIS A 13 0.31 -1.29 10.40
N SER A 14 0.43 -0.11 10.99
CA SER A 14 -0.65 0.59 11.69
C SER A 14 -0.49 2.09 11.54
N TRP A 15 -1.59 2.79 11.25
CA TRP A 15 -1.62 4.25 11.07
C TRP A 15 -2.94 4.82 11.61
N ALA A 16 -3.08 6.15 11.59
CA ALA A 16 -4.13 6.87 12.32
C ALA A 16 -5.59 6.45 12.00
N THR A 17 -5.83 5.82 10.85
CA THR A 17 -7.19 5.49 10.38
C THR A 17 -7.41 4.02 10.09
N SER A 18 -6.37 3.17 10.10
CA SER A 18 -6.47 1.74 9.78
C SER A 18 -5.15 1.02 10.08
N CYS A 19 -5.15 -0.30 9.94
CA CYS A 19 -3.96 -1.16 9.96
C CYS A 19 -3.97 -2.14 8.78
N CYS A 20 -2.90 -2.91 8.63
CA CYS A 20 -2.87 -4.05 7.71
C CYS A 20 -3.83 -5.15 8.18
N GLU A 21 -4.50 -5.80 7.22
CA GLU A 21 -5.46 -6.89 7.46
C GLU A 21 -4.82 -8.24 7.12
N HIS A 22 -3.80 -8.64 7.89
CA HIS A 22 -3.19 -9.95 7.82
C HIS A 22 -2.71 -10.39 9.21
N GLU A 23 -2.53 -11.70 9.39
CA GLU A 23 -1.91 -12.25 10.59
C GLU A 23 -0.45 -11.76 10.74
N PRO A 24 0.11 -11.79 11.97
CA PRO A 24 1.52 -11.44 12.19
C PRO A 24 2.43 -12.19 11.22
N LEU A 25 3.30 -11.44 10.55
CA LEU A 25 4.31 -11.99 9.67
C LEU A 25 5.49 -12.50 10.51
N ASP A 26 6.00 -13.70 10.20
CA ASP A 26 7.24 -14.19 10.79
C ASP A 26 8.39 -13.24 10.47
N GLU A 27 9.33 -13.04 11.41
CA GLU A 27 10.47 -12.13 11.22
C GLU A 27 11.30 -12.48 9.95
N ASP A 28 11.33 -13.75 9.57
CA ASP A 28 12.03 -14.26 8.39
C ASP A 28 11.20 -14.26 7.09
N SER A 29 9.91 -13.91 7.16
CA SER A 29 9.05 -13.87 5.97
C SER A 29 9.41 -12.73 5.01
N GLN A 30 10.21 -11.77 5.48
CA GLN A 30 10.67 -10.63 4.71
C GLN A 30 11.80 -11.00 3.75
N ASN A 31 11.43 -11.32 2.52
CA ASN A 31 12.38 -11.66 1.46
C ASN A 31 13.03 -10.44 0.77
N LYS A 32 12.55 -9.21 1.05
CA LYS A 32 12.98 -7.98 0.36
C LYS A 32 13.18 -6.85 1.36
N PRO A 33 14.20 -6.00 1.20
CA PRO A 33 14.41 -4.86 2.08
C PRO A 33 13.24 -3.88 1.99
N TRP A 34 12.91 -3.26 3.13
CA TRP A 34 11.88 -2.23 3.20
C TRP A 34 12.29 -0.97 2.44
N ILE A 35 11.30 -0.26 1.90
CA ILE A 35 11.54 1.04 1.29
C ILE A 35 11.75 2.05 2.40
N ILE A 36 12.84 2.82 2.30
CA ILE A 36 13.09 3.94 3.22
C ILE A 36 12.10 5.06 2.89
N GLN A 37 11.35 5.51 3.89
CA GLN A 37 10.40 6.62 3.75
C GLN A 37 11.10 7.88 3.22
N GLY A 38 10.50 8.54 2.22
CA GLY A 38 11.08 9.73 1.61
C GLY A 38 12.22 9.49 0.62
N SER A 39 12.69 8.24 0.46
CA SER A 39 13.62 7.86 -0.61
C SER A 39 13.04 8.11 -2.01
N ALA A 40 13.90 8.08 -3.04
CA ALA A 40 13.46 8.22 -4.42
C ALA A 40 12.42 7.16 -4.80
N ALA A 41 12.61 5.91 -4.37
CA ALA A 41 11.65 4.82 -4.58
C ALA A 41 10.30 5.11 -3.89
N HIS A 42 10.33 5.56 -2.62
CA HIS A 42 9.11 5.93 -1.89
C HIS A 42 8.34 7.06 -2.58
N LYS A 43 9.05 8.11 -3.01
CA LYS A 43 8.45 9.25 -3.71
C LYS A 43 7.85 8.86 -5.05
N ALA A 44 8.54 8.02 -5.82
CA ALA A 44 8.02 7.51 -7.09
C ALA A 44 6.74 6.69 -6.88
N LEU A 45 6.73 5.79 -5.89
CA LEU A 45 5.54 5.02 -5.54
C LEU A 45 4.39 5.91 -5.05
N THR A 46 4.69 6.90 -4.22
CA THR A 46 3.70 7.88 -3.73
C THR A 46 3.05 8.63 -4.89
N ALA A 47 3.84 9.09 -5.85
CA ALA A 47 3.33 9.79 -7.03
C ALA A 47 2.38 8.91 -7.85
N LEU A 48 2.69 7.62 -8.01
CA LEU A 48 1.83 6.66 -8.72
C LEU A 48 0.55 6.36 -7.96
N VAL A 49 0.65 6.06 -6.66
CA VAL A 49 -0.48 5.69 -5.80
C VAL A 49 -1.48 6.83 -5.64
N LEU A 50 -1.00 8.07 -5.58
CA LEU A 50 -1.85 9.26 -5.45
C LEU A 50 -2.28 9.84 -6.79
N GLU A 51 -1.88 9.24 -7.92
CA GLU A 51 -2.27 9.71 -9.24
C GLU A 51 -3.79 9.55 -9.44
N LYS A 52 -4.44 10.60 -9.94
CA LYS A 52 -5.91 10.69 -9.99
C LYS A 52 -6.53 9.65 -10.93
N ARG A 53 -5.92 9.40 -12.08
CA ARG A 53 -6.38 8.39 -13.04
C ARG A 53 -6.19 6.98 -12.47
N TRP A 54 -5.08 6.70 -11.79
CA TRP A 54 -4.87 5.46 -11.05
C TRP A 54 -5.95 5.23 -10.00
N LEU A 55 -6.19 6.21 -9.12
CA LEU A 55 -7.21 6.11 -8.07
C LEU A 55 -8.62 5.90 -8.65
N THR A 56 -8.93 6.52 -9.78
CA THR A 56 -10.21 6.34 -10.47
C THR A 56 -10.32 4.94 -11.07
N LEU A 57 -9.25 4.45 -11.70
CA LEU A 57 -9.18 3.12 -12.27
C LEU A 57 -9.37 2.05 -11.19
N VAL A 58 -8.64 2.14 -10.08
CA VAL A 58 -8.76 1.12 -9.04
C VAL A 58 -10.12 1.17 -8.37
N LYS A 59 -10.69 2.35 -8.12
CA LYS A 59 -12.07 2.46 -7.61
C LYS A 59 -13.07 1.76 -8.55
N LYS A 60 -12.87 1.85 -9.87
CA LYS A 60 -13.72 1.16 -10.86
C LYS A 60 -13.53 -0.36 -10.80
N ILE A 61 -12.30 -0.84 -10.71
CA ILE A 61 -12.00 -2.28 -10.66
C ILE A 61 -12.53 -2.91 -9.36
N SER A 62 -12.33 -2.26 -8.21
CA SER A 62 -12.81 -2.75 -6.92
C SER A 62 -14.34 -2.97 -6.92
N LYS A 63 -15.10 -2.03 -7.50
CA LYS A 63 -16.56 -2.15 -7.61
C LYS A 63 -17.02 -3.28 -8.54
N LEU A 64 -16.17 -3.76 -9.44
CA LEU A 64 -16.50 -4.88 -10.32
C LEU A 64 -16.29 -6.23 -9.62
N GLN A 65 -15.44 -6.29 -8.59
CA GLN A 65 -15.21 -7.51 -7.81
C GLN A 65 -16.32 -7.76 -6.78
N ASP A 66 -17.05 -6.72 -6.35
CA ASP A 66 -18.18 -6.85 -5.41
C ASP A 66 -19.48 -7.39 -6.07
N HIS A 67 -19.45 -7.70 -7.38
CA HIS A 67 -20.61 -8.12 -8.18
C HIS A 67 -20.41 -9.44 -8.93
N ILE A 68 -19.38 -10.21 -8.59
CA ILE A 68 -19.14 -11.61 -9.03
C ILE A 68 -19.18 -12.49 -7.78
#